data_AF-A0A524N8F8-F1
#
_entry.id   AF-A0A524N8F8-F1
#
_cell.length_a   1.000
_cell.length_b   1.000
_cell.length_c   1.000
_cell.angle_alpha   90.00
_cell.angle_beta   90.00
_cell.angle_gamma   90.00
#
_symmetry.space_group_name_H-M   'P 1'
#
loop_
_entity.id
_entity.type
_entity.pdbx_description
1 polymer ?
#
loop_
_entity_poly.entity_id
_entity_poly.type
_entity_poly.pdbx_seq_one_letter_code
_entity_poly.pdbx_strand_id
1 'polypeptide(L)'
;MKNLFYYRDKYVRSQPTAFCPGCGGGIILNCFLRAIDDLGLDQDKILAVSGIGCTAWIPSPSFKGDTLHTTHGRAIAFATGAKAYNPDLTTVIFTGDGDGAGIGGNHLIHAARRNIDLKVILVNNMSYAMTGGQIAPTTMHGETTVTSPYGNPEFPFDITQLVKAAGASYVAKWSTYHVIELTNAIKEAIQHKGFSFIEVLSQCPTQQRRIFNLKGPLDSLPPRILDMFMESTVIRNRAQKMDYVYAVPSKNVNDTLKSVQGMGEASIVDHMGFGQVVKLMGYPDSLRSRLEKLEGVKYVANSVESKIELGLFEKNNRPELTDSLRDIIRRAQEAEQ
;
A
#
# COMPACT_ATOMS: atom_id res chain seq x y z
N MET A 1 -9.85 15.43 -16.06
CA MET A 1 -9.84 13.97 -15.81
C MET A 1 -10.87 13.35 -16.73
N LYS A 2 -10.54 12.26 -17.46
CA LYS A 2 -11.52 11.60 -18.35
C LYS A 2 -12.58 10.87 -17.53
N ASN A 3 -13.73 10.59 -18.14
CA ASN A 3 -14.81 9.82 -17.50
C ASN A 3 -14.32 8.39 -17.16
N LEU A 4 -14.78 7.79 -16.06
CA LEU A 4 -14.49 6.40 -15.70
C LEU A 4 -14.85 5.40 -16.81
N PHE A 5 -15.93 5.64 -17.55
CA PHE A 5 -16.33 4.79 -18.68
C PHE A 5 -15.28 4.75 -19.78
N TYR A 6 -14.56 5.84 -20.02
CA TYR A 6 -13.45 5.86 -21.00
C TYR A 6 -12.37 4.83 -20.61
N TYR A 7 -11.93 4.83 -19.34
CA TYR A 7 -10.89 3.89 -18.90
C TYR A 7 -11.38 2.45 -18.92
N ARG A 8 -12.64 2.22 -18.51
CA ARG A 8 -13.27 0.90 -18.58
C ARG A 8 -13.28 0.36 -20.00
N ASP A 9 -13.84 1.12 -20.94
CA ASP A 9 -14.07 0.66 -22.31
C ASP A 9 -12.76 0.45 -23.07
N LYS A 10 -11.74 1.27 -22.77
CA LYS A 10 -10.41 1.17 -23.37
C LYS A 10 -9.57 0.05 -22.77
N TYR A 11 -9.49 -0.07 -21.45
CA TYR A 11 -8.46 -0.86 -20.77
C TYR A 11 -8.96 -2.01 -19.90
N VAL A 12 -10.27 -2.18 -19.71
CA VAL A 12 -10.83 -3.22 -18.84
C VAL A 12 -11.57 -4.26 -19.68
N ARG A 13 -11.34 -5.55 -19.40
CA ARG A 13 -12.09 -6.64 -20.06
C ARG A 13 -13.56 -6.59 -19.63
N SER A 14 -14.47 -6.86 -20.55
CA SER A 14 -15.91 -6.85 -20.27
C SER A 14 -16.32 -8.09 -19.46
N GLN A 15 -16.25 -7.99 -18.13
CA GLN A 15 -16.61 -9.05 -17.20
C GLN A 15 -16.99 -8.46 -15.83
N PRO A 16 -17.72 -9.21 -14.99
CA PRO A 16 -17.98 -8.81 -13.61
C PRO A 16 -16.69 -8.63 -12.82
N THR A 17 -16.66 -7.64 -11.93
CA THR A 17 -15.58 -7.53 -10.94
C THR A 17 -15.78 -8.58 -9.86
N ALA A 18 -14.69 -9.18 -9.38
CA ALA A 18 -14.73 -10.00 -8.16
C ALA A 18 -14.23 -9.26 -6.92
N PHE A 19 -13.93 -7.97 -7.04
CA PHE A 19 -13.65 -7.17 -5.87
C PHE A 19 -14.92 -7.01 -5.05
N CYS A 20 -14.80 -7.20 -3.73
CA CYS A 20 -15.88 -6.86 -2.81
C CYS A 20 -16.24 -5.37 -2.95
N PRO A 21 -17.51 -4.97 -2.71
CA PRO A 21 -17.89 -3.57 -2.68
C PRO A 21 -16.97 -2.75 -1.77
N GLY A 22 -16.37 -1.69 -2.33
CA GLY A 22 -15.46 -0.81 -1.61
C GLY A 22 -14.02 -1.32 -1.44
N CYS A 23 -13.64 -2.45 -2.03
CA CYS A 23 -12.27 -2.95 -2.03
C CYS A 23 -11.29 -1.99 -2.74
N GLY A 24 -10.10 -1.80 -2.15
CA GLY A 24 -9.06 -0.94 -2.71
C GLY A 24 -8.43 -1.45 -4.02
N GLY A 25 -8.57 -2.74 -4.35
CA GLY A 25 -8.07 -3.31 -5.61
C GLY A 25 -8.63 -2.59 -6.85
N GLY A 26 -9.91 -2.22 -6.83
CA GLY A 26 -10.52 -1.42 -7.91
C GLY A 26 -9.95 -0.01 -8.01
N ILE A 27 -9.62 0.62 -6.88
CA ILE A 27 -9.00 1.96 -6.85
C ILE A 27 -7.58 1.89 -7.46
N ILE A 28 -6.80 0.88 -7.07
CA ILE A 28 -5.43 0.67 -7.58
C ILE A 28 -5.44 0.40 -9.08
N LEU A 29 -6.38 -0.43 -9.56
CA LEU A 29 -6.60 -0.63 -11.00
C LEU A 29 -6.84 0.72 -11.69
N ASN A 30 -7.77 1.54 -11.19
CA ASN A 30 -8.05 2.85 -11.79
C ASN A 30 -6.84 3.78 -11.78
N CYS A 31 -6.03 3.80 -10.72
CA CYS A 31 -4.80 4.59 -10.66
C CYS A 31 -3.78 4.12 -11.71
N PHE A 32 -3.63 2.81 -11.87
CA PHE A 32 -2.77 2.22 -12.91
C PHE A 32 -3.26 2.58 -14.32
N LEU A 33 -4.55 2.43 -14.61
CA LEU A 33 -5.13 2.75 -15.92
C LEU A 33 -4.97 4.23 -16.29
N ARG A 34 -5.11 5.13 -15.31
CA ARG A 34 -4.86 6.56 -15.49
C ARG A 34 -3.39 6.83 -15.78
N ALA A 35 -2.49 6.18 -15.04
CA ALA A 35 -1.05 6.35 -15.23
C ALA A 35 -0.60 5.95 -16.64
N ILE A 36 -1.04 4.79 -17.14
CA ILE A 36 -0.65 4.32 -18.48
C ILE A 36 -1.29 5.16 -19.60
N ASP A 37 -2.52 5.65 -19.42
CA ASP A 37 -3.19 6.53 -20.38
C ASP A 37 -2.56 7.93 -20.44
N ASP A 38 -2.23 8.51 -19.28
CA ASP A 38 -1.54 9.80 -19.18
C ASP A 38 -0.15 9.76 -19.81
N LEU A 39 0.55 8.63 -19.70
CA LEU A 39 1.85 8.42 -20.32
C LEU A 39 1.77 8.06 -21.81
N GLY A 40 0.56 7.85 -22.34
CA GLY A 40 0.35 7.45 -23.73
C GLY A 40 0.99 6.10 -24.06
N LEU A 41 1.11 5.19 -23.08
CA LEU A 41 1.72 3.90 -23.30
C LEU A 41 0.88 3.05 -24.25
N ASP A 42 1.57 2.40 -25.19
CA ASP A 42 1.00 1.35 -26.00
C ASP A 42 0.69 0.14 -25.11
N GLN A 43 -0.57 -0.31 -25.16
CA GLN A 43 -1.06 -1.40 -24.33
C GLN A 43 -0.37 -2.72 -24.67
N ASP A 44 0.05 -2.90 -25.92
CA ASP A 44 0.75 -4.10 -26.42
C ASP A 44 2.23 -4.14 -25.97
N LYS A 45 2.71 -3.07 -25.32
CA LYS A 45 4.05 -2.98 -24.70
C LYS A 45 4.01 -3.15 -23.18
N ILE A 46 2.84 -3.38 -22.60
CA ILE A 46 2.67 -3.54 -21.15
C ILE A 46 2.45 -5.01 -20.83
N LEU A 47 3.32 -5.56 -19.99
CA LEU A 47 3.14 -6.88 -19.40
C LEU A 47 2.75 -6.74 -17.93
N ALA A 48 1.52 -7.12 -17.59
CA ALA A 48 1.04 -7.10 -16.21
C ALA A 48 1.14 -8.48 -15.57
N VAL A 49 2.02 -8.63 -14.57
CA VAL A 49 2.30 -9.91 -13.91
C VAL A 49 1.68 -9.93 -12.52
N SER A 50 1.12 -11.06 -12.11
CA SER A 50 0.52 -11.26 -10.80
C SER A 50 0.87 -12.61 -10.20
N GLY A 51 0.89 -12.67 -8.87
CA GLY A 51 0.99 -13.90 -8.09
C GLY A 51 -0.40 -14.47 -7.81
N ILE A 52 -0.63 -14.94 -6.59
CA ILE A 52 -1.93 -15.45 -6.13
C ILE A 52 -2.48 -14.58 -4.99
N GLY A 53 -3.78 -14.26 -5.06
CA GLY A 53 -4.50 -13.47 -4.07
C GLY A 53 -5.52 -12.53 -4.72
N CYS A 54 -6.32 -11.80 -3.92
CA CYS A 54 -7.28 -10.83 -4.48
C CYS A 54 -6.58 -9.77 -5.36
N THR A 55 -5.32 -9.47 -5.04
CA THR A 55 -4.47 -8.52 -5.75
C THR A 55 -4.15 -8.97 -7.17
N ALA A 56 -4.13 -10.28 -7.45
CA ALA A 56 -3.91 -10.82 -8.78
C ALA A 56 -5.02 -10.44 -9.76
N TRP A 57 -6.23 -10.19 -9.24
CA TRP A 57 -7.39 -9.79 -10.03
C TRP A 57 -7.31 -8.34 -10.52
N ILE A 58 -6.34 -7.54 -10.03
CA ILE A 58 -6.07 -6.19 -10.53
C ILE A 58 -5.65 -6.27 -12.01
N PRO A 59 -4.59 -7.03 -12.37
CA PRO A 59 -4.27 -7.25 -13.77
C PRO A 59 -5.04 -8.41 -14.40
N SER A 60 -5.15 -9.57 -13.74
CA SER A 60 -5.68 -10.80 -14.36
C SER A 60 -6.89 -11.35 -13.60
N PRO A 61 -8.12 -11.25 -14.14
CA PRO A 61 -8.42 -11.03 -15.56
C PRO A 61 -8.77 -9.57 -15.94
N SER A 62 -8.75 -8.60 -15.03
CA SER A 62 -9.41 -7.30 -15.26
C SER A 62 -8.79 -6.44 -16.36
N PHE A 63 -7.46 -6.39 -16.48
CA PHE A 63 -6.77 -5.55 -17.46
C PHE A 63 -6.84 -6.14 -18.87
N LYS A 64 -7.17 -5.30 -19.86
CA LYS A 64 -7.33 -5.68 -21.27
C LYS A 64 -6.00 -5.79 -22.03
N GLY A 65 -4.86 -6.05 -21.38
CA GLY A 65 -3.57 -6.27 -22.04
C GLY A 65 -3.01 -7.67 -21.81
N ASP A 66 -1.73 -7.83 -22.09
CA ASP A 66 -0.98 -9.05 -21.79
C ASP A 66 -0.81 -9.21 -20.28
N THR A 67 -1.22 -10.38 -19.79
CA THR A 67 -1.23 -10.68 -18.36
C THR A 67 -0.62 -12.05 -18.08
N LEU A 68 0.24 -12.14 -17.07
CA LEU A 68 0.71 -13.41 -16.52
C LEU A 68 0.16 -13.59 -15.09
N HIS A 69 -0.66 -14.61 -14.90
CA HIS A 69 -1.14 -15.03 -13.57
C HIS A 69 -0.32 -16.25 -13.17
N THR A 70 0.57 -16.07 -12.19
CA THR A 70 1.64 -17.02 -11.88
C THR A 70 1.36 -17.76 -10.57
N THR A 71 2.32 -18.57 -10.12
CA THR A 71 2.22 -19.24 -8.81
C THR A 71 2.49 -18.26 -7.65
N HIS A 72 1.98 -18.62 -6.47
CA HIS A 72 2.04 -17.76 -5.29
C HIS A 72 3.49 -17.35 -4.95
N GLY A 73 3.73 -16.06 -4.86
CA GLY A 73 5.02 -15.42 -4.61
C GLY A 73 6.06 -15.58 -5.72
N ARG A 74 5.66 -15.94 -6.94
CA ARG A 74 6.58 -16.11 -8.08
C ARG A 74 6.43 -15.06 -9.17
N ALA A 75 5.50 -14.11 -9.02
CA ALA A 75 5.28 -13.02 -9.98
C ALA A 75 6.57 -12.29 -10.38
N ILE A 76 7.40 -11.92 -9.40
CA ILE A 76 8.68 -11.22 -9.63
C ILE A 76 9.68 -12.09 -10.40
N ALA A 77 9.70 -13.40 -10.14
CA ALA A 77 10.59 -14.33 -10.83
C ALA A 77 10.19 -14.49 -12.31
N PHE A 78 8.90 -14.67 -12.59
CA PHE A 78 8.37 -14.73 -13.96
C PHE A 78 8.58 -13.39 -14.69
N ALA A 79 8.30 -12.27 -14.03
CA ALA A 79 8.52 -10.93 -14.57
C ALA A 79 10.00 -10.69 -14.92
N THR A 80 10.91 -11.19 -14.11
CA THR A 80 12.36 -11.15 -14.39
C THR A 80 12.69 -11.88 -15.69
N GLY A 81 12.18 -13.10 -15.88
CA GLY A 81 12.38 -13.86 -17.12
C GLY A 81 11.80 -13.15 -18.35
N ALA A 82 10.59 -12.62 -18.23
CA ALA A 82 9.94 -11.88 -19.32
C ALA A 82 10.72 -10.61 -19.70
N LYS A 83 11.18 -9.83 -18.71
CA LYS A 83 11.98 -8.63 -18.94
C LYS A 83 13.37 -8.94 -19.52
N ALA A 84 13.97 -10.06 -19.10
CA ALA A 84 15.25 -10.51 -19.66
C ALA A 84 15.11 -10.96 -21.13
N TYR A 85 13.97 -11.58 -21.49
CA TYR A 85 13.68 -11.97 -22.87
C TYR A 85 13.35 -10.76 -23.75
N ASN A 86 12.49 -9.86 -23.28
CA ASN A 86 12.09 -8.66 -23.99
C ASN A 86 12.25 -7.40 -23.10
N PRO A 87 13.40 -6.71 -23.18
CA PRO A 87 13.70 -5.55 -22.35
C PRO A 87 12.86 -4.32 -22.69
N ASP A 88 12.19 -4.30 -23.85
CA ASP A 88 11.36 -3.16 -24.28
C ASP A 88 9.97 -3.17 -23.60
N LEU A 89 9.59 -4.26 -22.94
CA LEU A 89 8.33 -4.34 -22.22
C LEU A 89 8.34 -3.47 -20.96
N THR A 90 7.23 -2.76 -20.75
CA THR A 90 6.90 -2.17 -19.45
C THR A 90 6.29 -3.26 -18.58
N THR A 91 7.13 -3.89 -17.75
CA THR A 91 6.72 -5.01 -16.90
C THR A 91 6.26 -4.52 -15.52
N VAL A 92 4.96 -4.63 -15.25
CA VAL A 92 4.33 -4.17 -14.01
C VAL A 92 3.81 -5.37 -13.22
N ILE A 93 4.23 -5.48 -11.96
CA ILE A 93 3.91 -6.58 -11.08
C ILE A 93 2.90 -6.11 -10.03
N PHE A 94 1.79 -6.82 -9.91
CA PHE A 94 0.82 -6.65 -8.83
C PHE A 94 0.92 -7.82 -7.87
N THR A 95 1.22 -7.53 -6.61
CA THR A 95 1.40 -8.56 -5.56
C THR A 95 0.73 -8.10 -4.27
N GLY A 96 0.27 -9.05 -3.45
CA GLY A 96 -0.17 -8.75 -2.08
C GLY A 96 1.00 -8.72 -1.11
N ASP A 97 0.81 -8.15 0.07
CA ASP A 97 1.73 -8.29 1.21
C ASP A 97 2.14 -9.74 1.48
N GLY A 98 1.18 -10.66 1.58
CA GLY A 98 1.44 -12.08 1.80
C GLY A 98 2.10 -12.81 0.62
N ASP A 99 1.81 -12.39 -0.61
CA ASP A 99 2.38 -12.94 -1.85
C ASP A 99 3.81 -12.46 -2.07
N GLY A 100 4.05 -11.14 -1.97
CA GLY A 100 5.30 -10.50 -2.34
C GLY A 100 6.29 -10.33 -1.20
N ALA A 101 5.82 -10.11 0.03
CA ALA A 101 6.68 -9.99 1.21
C ALA A 101 6.67 -11.24 2.12
N GLY A 102 5.68 -12.12 1.96
CA GLY A 102 5.65 -13.43 2.60
C GLY A 102 6.44 -14.46 1.77
N ILE A 103 5.73 -15.36 1.09
CA ILE A 103 6.36 -16.46 0.31
C ILE A 103 7.23 -15.97 -0.86
N GLY A 104 6.98 -14.77 -1.37
CA GLY A 104 7.76 -14.11 -2.42
C GLY A 104 8.91 -13.23 -1.91
N GLY A 105 9.08 -13.07 -0.60
CA GLY A 105 9.99 -12.06 -0.01
C GLY A 105 11.43 -12.16 -0.52
N ASN A 106 11.96 -13.36 -0.69
CA ASN A 106 13.32 -13.56 -1.20
C ASN A 106 13.48 -13.07 -2.66
N HIS A 107 12.45 -13.24 -3.50
CA HIS A 107 12.48 -12.73 -4.86
C HIS A 107 12.39 -11.20 -4.89
N LEU A 108 11.59 -10.62 -3.99
CA LEU A 108 11.45 -9.17 -3.85
C LEU A 108 12.79 -8.50 -3.53
N ILE A 109 13.48 -8.94 -2.47
CA ILE A 109 14.75 -8.33 -2.06
C ILE A 109 15.85 -8.54 -3.10
N HIS A 110 15.88 -9.70 -3.79
CA HIS A 110 16.87 -9.94 -4.82
C HIS A 110 16.60 -9.19 -6.12
N ALA A 111 15.34 -8.94 -6.47
CA ALA A 111 15.00 -8.09 -7.61
C ALA A 111 15.40 -6.63 -7.34
N ALA A 112 15.12 -6.12 -6.14
CA ALA A 112 15.58 -4.82 -5.68
C ALA A 112 17.10 -4.68 -5.75
N ARG A 113 17.84 -5.64 -5.18
CA ARG A 113 19.31 -5.69 -5.21
C ARG A 113 19.86 -5.64 -6.63
N ARG A 114 19.29 -6.45 -7.53
CA ARG A 114 19.71 -6.57 -8.93
C ARG A 114 19.39 -5.33 -9.77
N ASN A 115 18.45 -4.49 -9.35
CA ASN A 115 18.00 -3.32 -10.10
C ASN A 115 17.52 -3.65 -11.52
N ILE A 116 16.77 -4.75 -11.68
CA ILE A 116 16.12 -5.07 -12.96
C ILE A 116 14.95 -4.11 -13.15
N ASP A 117 14.75 -3.58 -14.36
CA ASP A 117 13.68 -2.64 -14.70
C ASP A 117 12.27 -3.28 -14.61
N LEU A 118 11.81 -3.46 -13.37
CA LEU A 118 10.54 -4.06 -12.97
C LEU A 118 9.77 -3.11 -12.07
N LYS A 119 8.45 -2.99 -12.27
CA LYS A 119 7.58 -2.06 -11.53
C LYS A 119 6.69 -2.82 -10.58
N VAL A 120 7.07 -2.93 -9.32
CA VAL A 120 6.31 -3.68 -8.31
C VAL A 120 5.33 -2.75 -7.60
N ILE A 121 4.05 -3.05 -7.69
CA ILE A 121 2.96 -2.45 -6.93
C ILE A 121 2.50 -3.51 -5.91
N LEU A 122 2.91 -3.34 -4.66
CA LEU A 122 2.53 -4.21 -3.55
C LEU A 122 1.30 -3.64 -2.85
N VAL A 123 0.22 -4.42 -2.82
CA VAL A 123 -1.03 -4.07 -2.16
C VAL A 123 -1.01 -4.61 -0.74
N ASN A 124 -0.84 -3.73 0.23
CA ASN A 124 -0.79 -4.05 1.65
C ASN A 124 -2.20 -3.85 2.24
N ASN A 125 -2.89 -4.96 2.53
CA ASN A 125 -4.19 -4.93 3.21
C ASN A 125 -4.12 -5.52 4.62
N MET A 126 -2.91 -5.91 5.06
CA MET A 126 -2.57 -6.45 6.37
C MET A 126 -3.13 -7.86 6.62
N SER A 127 -3.41 -8.63 5.56
CA SER A 127 -3.95 -9.99 5.68
C SER A 127 -3.81 -10.85 4.41
N TYR A 128 -3.86 -12.18 4.58
CA TYR A 128 -4.18 -13.06 3.46
C TYR A 128 -5.69 -13.04 3.18
N ALA A 129 -6.14 -11.98 2.49
CA ALA A 129 -7.58 -11.69 2.40
C ALA A 129 -8.39 -12.73 1.63
N MET A 130 -7.84 -13.27 0.53
CA MET A 130 -8.52 -14.24 -0.34
C MET A 130 -8.78 -15.57 0.36
N THR A 131 -7.87 -16.01 1.22
CA THR A 131 -7.93 -17.29 1.92
C THR A 131 -8.73 -17.22 3.22
N GLY A 132 -9.31 -16.05 3.55
CA GLY A 132 -10.18 -15.89 4.72
C GLY A 132 -9.64 -14.96 5.80
N GLY A 133 -8.55 -14.22 5.57
CA GLY A 133 -8.07 -13.21 6.51
C GLY A 133 -7.16 -13.76 7.60
N GLN A 134 -6.13 -14.52 7.20
CA GLN A 134 -5.03 -14.96 8.07
C GLN A 134 -3.99 -13.85 8.28
N ILE A 135 -3.13 -14.03 9.29
CA ILE A 135 -1.95 -13.19 9.54
C ILE A 135 -1.08 -13.11 8.28
N ALA A 136 -0.79 -11.89 7.84
CA ALA A 136 0.21 -11.58 6.82
C ALA A 136 1.45 -10.94 7.47
N PRO A 137 2.58 -10.82 6.74
CA PRO A 137 3.80 -10.18 7.25
C PRO A 137 3.63 -8.72 7.71
N THR A 138 2.53 -8.07 7.35
CA THR A 138 2.19 -6.69 7.67
C THR A 138 1.03 -6.56 8.65
N THR A 139 0.44 -7.67 9.12
CA THR A 139 -0.57 -7.64 10.18
C THR A 139 0.05 -7.06 11.45
N MET A 140 -0.58 -6.04 12.05
CA MET A 140 -0.03 -5.37 13.22
C MET A 140 0.02 -6.32 14.43
N HIS A 141 0.98 -6.07 15.31
CA HIS A 141 1.14 -6.83 16.56
C HIS A 141 -0.12 -6.70 17.43
N GLY A 142 -0.55 -7.81 18.04
CA GLY A 142 -1.74 -7.88 18.88
C GLY A 142 -3.07 -7.96 18.12
N GLU A 143 -3.09 -7.74 16.80
CA GLU A 143 -4.35 -7.76 16.04
C GLU A 143 -4.91 -9.17 15.86
N THR A 144 -6.24 -9.26 15.93
CA THR A 144 -6.93 -10.55 15.80
C THR A 144 -7.23 -10.87 14.33
N THR A 145 -6.93 -12.10 13.94
CA THR A 145 -7.24 -12.64 12.61
C THR A 145 -7.96 -13.98 12.74
N VAL A 146 -8.28 -14.65 11.63
CA VAL A 146 -8.86 -16.00 11.69
C VAL A 146 -7.90 -17.02 12.31
N THR A 147 -6.59 -16.86 12.09
CA THR A 147 -5.56 -17.78 12.60
C THR A 147 -4.84 -17.26 13.85
N SER A 148 -5.04 -15.99 14.23
CA SER A 148 -4.64 -15.41 15.51
C SER A 148 -5.85 -14.89 16.29
N PRO A 149 -6.74 -15.76 16.78
CA PRO A 149 -7.92 -15.32 17.55
C PRO A 149 -7.57 -14.61 18.86
N TYR A 150 -6.34 -14.80 19.36
CA TYR A 150 -5.83 -14.19 20.59
C TYR A 150 -4.79 -13.09 20.33
N GLY A 151 -4.70 -12.60 19.10
CA GLY A 151 -3.77 -11.55 18.68
C GLY A 151 -2.52 -12.08 17.97
N ASN A 152 -1.98 -11.27 17.05
CA ASN A 152 -0.75 -11.57 16.33
C ASN A 152 0.47 -11.45 17.27
N PRO A 153 1.28 -12.52 17.48
CA PRO A 153 2.45 -12.44 18.34
C PRO A 153 3.64 -11.71 17.69
N GLU A 154 3.64 -11.55 16.36
CA GLU A 154 4.78 -10.99 15.61
C GLU A 154 4.65 -9.48 15.43
N PHE A 155 5.79 -8.80 15.25
CA PHE A 155 5.82 -7.41 14.80
C PHE A 155 5.82 -7.36 13.27
N PRO A 156 5.06 -6.45 12.64
CA PRO A 156 4.97 -6.37 11.20
C PRO A 156 6.28 -5.88 10.57
N PHE A 157 6.58 -6.35 9.36
CA PHE A 157 7.64 -5.77 8.54
C PHE A 157 7.27 -4.37 8.08
N ASP A 158 8.25 -3.44 8.12
CA ASP A 158 8.20 -2.25 7.26
C ASP A 158 8.76 -2.60 5.87
N ILE A 159 7.88 -3.04 4.96
CA ILE A 159 8.28 -3.50 3.64
C ILE A 159 8.99 -2.39 2.86
N THR A 160 8.53 -1.14 2.98
CA THR A 160 9.16 0.01 2.33
C THR A 160 10.62 0.17 2.76
N GLN A 161 10.91 0.10 4.06
CA GLN A 161 12.29 0.18 4.54
C GLN A 161 13.10 -1.06 4.15
N LEU A 162 12.50 -2.25 4.20
CA LEU A 162 13.14 -3.50 3.78
C LEU A 162 13.60 -3.45 2.32
N VAL A 163 12.71 -3.03 1.41
CA VAL A 163 12.98 -2.96 -0.03
C VAL A 163 13.98 -1.85 -0.35
N LYS A 164 13.90 -0.71 0.35
CA LYS A 164 14.92 0.35 0.27
C LYS A 164 16.29 -0.19 0.69
N ALA A 165 16.39 -0.84 1.84
CA ALA A 165 17.62 -1.43 2.34
C ALA A 165 18.17 -2.55 1.43
N ALA A 166 17.29 -3.29 0.75
CA ALA A 166 17.67 -4.28 -0.26
C ALA A 166 18.27 -3.67 -1.54
N GLY A 167 18.18 -2.35 -1.73
CA GLY A 167 18.80 -1.61 -2.83
C GLY A 167 17.86 -1.21 -3.96
N ALA A 168 16.55 -1.14 -3.74
CA ALA A 168 15.64 -0.58 -4.75
C ALA A 168 16.03 0.86 -5.11
N SER A 169 15.99 1.21 -6.40
CA SER A 169 16.37 2.54 -6.89
C SER A 169 15.20 3.53 -6.93
N TYR A 170 13.97 3.04 -6.83
CA TYR A 170 12.77 3.82 -6.58
C TYR A 170 11.88 3.13 -5.54
N VAL A 171 11.49 3.85 -4.50
CA VAL A 171 10.63 3.35 -3.42
C VAL A 171 9.62 4.43 -3.02
N ALA A 172 8.33 4.09 -3.06
CA ALA A 172 7.25 4.96 -2.59
C ALA A 172 6.22 4.18 -1.75
N LYS A 173 5.53 4.88 -0.85
CA LYS A 173 4.39 4.34 -0.08
C LYS A 173 3.21 5.31 -0.16
N TRP A 174 2.05 4.80 -0.53
CA TRP A 174 0.81 5.59 -0.61
C TRP A 174 -0.37 4.77 -0.09
N SER A 175 -1.54 5.40 0.05
CA SER A 175 -2.78 4.68 0.35
C SER A 175 -3.81 4.90 -0.74
N THR A 176 -4.82 4.04 -0.79
CA THR A 176 -5.96 4.16 -1.69
C THR A 176 -6.84 5.39 -1.43
N TYR A 177 -6.64 6.09 -0.31
CA TYR A 177 -7.22 7.42 -0.07
C TYR A 177 -6.53 8.50 -0.94
N HIS A 178 -5.21 8.40 -1.11
CA HIS A 178 -4.36 9.38 -1.81
C HIS A 178 -4.24 9.06 -3.31
N VAL A 179 -5.38 9.05 -4.01
CA VAL A 179 -5.47 8.56 -5.41
C VAL A 179 -4.64 9.36 -6.40
N ILE A 180 -4.47 10.67 -6.18
CA ILE A 180 -3.71 11.55 -7.08
C ILE A 180 -2.22 11.24 -6.94
N GLU A 181 -1.74 11.21 -5.70
CA GLU A 181 -0.36 10.90 -5.36
C GLU A 181 0.03 9.48 -5.78
N LEU A 182 -0.84 8.51 -5.53
CA LEU A 182 -0.65 7.13 -5.99
C LEU A 182 -0.56 7.04 -7.52
N THR A 183 -1.45 7.73 -8.26
CA THR A 183 -1.41 7.75 -9.73
C THR A 183 -0.08 8.35 -10.21
N ASN A 184 0.37 9.47 -9.61
CA ASN A 184 1.64 10.10 -9.96
C ASN A 184 2.84 9.21 -9.64
N ALA A 185 2.84 8.51 -8.49
CA ALA A 185 3.90 7.58 -8.14
C ALA A 185 3.98 6.40 -9.12
N ILE A 186 2.84 5.88 -9.60
CA ILE A 186 2.82 4.84 -10.63
C ILE A 186 3.43 5.38 -11.94
N LYS A 187 3.11 6.61 -12.34
CA LYS A 187 3.71 7.24 -13.53
C LYS A 187 5.23 7.36 -13.39
N GLU A 188 5.69 7.87 -12.25
CA GLU A 188 7.12 8.00 -11.96
C GLU A 188 7.84 6.65 -11.94
N ALA A 189 7.25 5.62 -11.31
CA ALA A 189 7.82 4.28 -11.29
C ALA A 189 7.96 3.72 -12.71
N ILE A 190 6.92 3.83 -13.55
CA ILE A 190 6.94 3.38 -14.94
C ILE A 190 8.08 4.05 -15.73
N GLN A 191 8.28 5.36 -15.54
CA GLN A 191 9.31 6.13 -16.24
C GLN A 191 10.72 5.90 -15.69
N HIS A 192 10.84 5.51 -14.42
CA HIS A 192 12.11 5.23 -13.77
C HIS A 192 12.85 4.09 -14.48
N LYS A 193 14.19 4.15 -14.56
CA LYS A 193 14.99 3.06 -15.13
C LYS A 193 15.58 2.22 -14.01
N GLY A 194 15.14 0.97 -13.92
CA GLY A 194 15.53 0.05 -12.86
C GLY A 194 14.36 -0.34 -11.97
N PHE A 195 14.69 -0.99 -10.86
CA PHE A 195 13.68 -1.58 -9.98
C PHE A 195 12.91 -0.51 -9.22
N SER A 196 11.59 -0.49 -9.40
CA SER A 196 10.68 0.42 -8.73
C SER A 196 9.71 -0.33 -7.85
N PHE A 197 9.51 0.16 -6.64
CA PHE A 197 8.58 -0.41 -5.67
C PHE A 197 7.62 0.64 -5.14
N ILE A 198 6.33 0.31 -5.16
CA ILE A 198 5.27 1.11 -4.54
C ILE A 198 4.49 0.21 -3.58
N GLU A 199 4.55 0.52 -2.29
CA GLU A 199 3.65 -0.07 -1.31
C GLU A 199 2.35 0.76 -1.27
N VAL A 200 1.21 0.08 -1.37
CA VAL A 200 -0.11 0.70 -1.36
C VAL A 200 -0.92 0.14 -0.19
N LEU A 201 -1.13 0.96 0.83
CA LEU A 201 -2.10 0.67 1.89
C LEU A 201 -3.51 0.65 1.28
N SER A 202 -4.17 -0.50 1.39
CA SER A 202 -5.41 -0.77 0.67
C SER A 202 -6.49 -1.30 1.59
N GLN A 203 -7.69 -0.76 1.45
CA GLN A 203 -8.83 -1.18 2.24
C GLN A 203 -9.33 -2.55 1.76
N CYS A 204 -9.61 -3.42 2.73
CA CYS A 204 -10.23 -4.73 2.56
C CYS A 204 -11.44 -4.80 3.51
N PRO A 205 -12.60 -4.27 3.12
CA PRO A 205 -13.77 -4.14 4.01
C PRO A 205 -14.21 -5.47 4.64
N THR A 206 -14.04 -6.57 3.91
CA THR A 206 -14.39 -7.93 4.35
C THR A 206 -13.54 -8.38 5.56
N GLN A 207 -12.23 -8.15 5.53
CA GLN A 207 -11.30 -8.68 6.55
C GLN A 207 -10.96 -7.66 7.62
N GLN A 208 -10.81 -6.39 7.24
CA GLN A 208 -10.43 -5.31 8.14
C GLN A 208 -11.49 -4.97 9.18
N ARG A 209 -12.74 -5.40 8.96
CA ARG A 209 -13.76 -5.40 10.01
C ARG A 209 -13.30 -6.14 11.26
N ARG A 210 -12.73 -7.33 11.08
CA ARG A 210 -12.24 -8.16 12.19
C ARG A 210 -10.94 -7.59 12.73
N ILE A 211 -9.99 -7.30 11.83
CA ILE A 211 -8.65 -6.83 12.20
C ILE A 211 -8.79 -5.59 13.07
N PHE A 212 -9.43 -4.53 12.60
CA PHE A 212 -9.55 -3.29 13.38
C PHE A 212 -10.77 -3.25 14.30
N ASN A 213 -11.41 -4.40 14.56
CA ASN A 213 -12.61 -4.52 15.40
C ASN A 213 -13.72 -3.48 15.07
N LEU A 214 -13.95 -3.23 13.78
CA LEU A 214 -14.92 -2.25 13.32
C LEU A 214 -16.35 -2.80 13.47
N LYS A 215 -17.19 -2.02 14.16
CA LYS A 215 -18.62 -2.31 14.36
C LYS A 215 -19.48 -1.47 13.42
N GLY A 216 -20.63 -2.00 13.02
CA GLY A 216 -21.61 -1.27 12.21
C GLY A 216 -21.98 -1.98 10.90
N PRO A 217 -22.84 -1.34 10.09
CA PRO A 217 -23.28 -1.85 8.78
C PRO A 217 -22.12 -2.05 7.80
N LEU A 218 -22.18 -3.09 6.97
CA LEU A 218 -21.11 -3.44 6.03
C LEU A 218 -20.84 -2.38 4.96
N ASP A 219 -21.88 -1.65 4.53
CA ASP A 219 -21.82 -0.57 3.56
C ASP A 219 -21.13 0.69 4.10
N SER A 220 -21.13 0.90 5.42
CA SER A 220 -20.38 1.99 6.06
C SER A 220 -18.88 1.70 6.23
N LEU A 221 -18.45 0.45 6.13
CA LEU A 221 -17.05 0.07 6.40
C LEU A 221 -16.06 0.62 5.37
N PRO A 222 -16.29 0.55 4.05
CA PRO A 222 -15.34 1.06 3.09
C PRO A 222 -14.96 2.54 3.29
N PRO A 223 -15.90 3.51 3.39
CA PRO A 223 -15.54 4.91 3.62
C PRO A 223 -14.88 5.11 4.99
N ARG A 224 -15.37 4.43 6.04
CA ARG A 224 -14.78 4.51 7.38
C ARG A 224 -13.32 4.05 7.43
N ILE A 225 -12.96 2.99 6.69
CA ILE A 225 -11.55 2.54 6.59
C ILE A 225 -10.70 3.55 5.83
N LEU A 226 -11.25 4.19 4.79
CA LEU A 226 -10.56 5.25 4.07
C LEU A 226 -10.29 6.47 4.96
N ASP A 227 -11.27 6.86 5.78
CA ASP A 227 -11.11 7.92 6.79
C ASP A 227 -10.05 7.53 7.83
N MET A 228 -10.08 6.27 8.28
CA MET A 228 -9.04 5.74 9.18
C MET A 228 -7.64 5.80 8.55
N PHE A 229 -7.49 5.50 7.26
CA PHE A 229 -6.20 5.67 6.56
C PHE A 229 -5.77 7.12 6.53
N MET A 230 -6.69 8.06 6.27
CA MET A 230 -6.39 9.49 6.31
C MET A 230 -5.96 9.93 7.72
N GLU A 231 -6.66 9.49 8.76
CA GLU A 231 -6.33 9.81 10.15
C GLU A 231 -5.01 9.17 10.61
N SER A 232 -4.63 8.02 10.04
CA SER A 232 -3.47 7.22 10.47
C SER A 232 -2.22 7.44 9.62
N THR A 233 -2.23 8.38 8.68
CA THR A 233 -1.11 8.61 7.77
C THR A 233 -0.63 10.06 7.76
N VAL A 234 0.65 10.26 7.41
CA VAL A 234 1.24 11.58 7.19
C VAL A 234 2.07 11.56 5.91
N ILE A 235 1.97 12.63 5.12
CA ILE A 235 2.82 12.78 3.93
C ILE A 235 4.16 13.37 4.36
N ARG A 236 5.25 12.65 4.08
CA ARG A 236 6.63 13.10 4.35
C ARG A 236 6.89 14.44 3.67
N ASN A 237 7.70 15.28 4.31
CA ASN A 237 8.08 16.62 3.83
C ASN A 237 6.91 17.60 3.64
N ARG A 238 5.69 17.26 4.09
CA ARG A 238 4.55 18.18 4.14
C ARG A 238 4.36 18.68 5.57
N ALA A 239 4.13 19.98 5.72
CA ALA A 239 3.80 20.56 7.02
C ALA A 239 2.53 19.89 7.58
N GLN A 240 2.63 19.39 8.81
CA GLN A 240 1.52 18.76 9.51
C GLN A 240 0.77 19.80 10.32
N LYS A 241 -0.56 19.68 10.34
CA LYS A 241 -1.36 20.50 11.25
C LYS A 241 -1.16 19.99 12.67
N MET A 242 -0.67 20.87 13.54
CA MET A 242 -0.45 20.62 14.96
C MET A 242 -1.57 21.28 15.78
N ASP A 243 -2.81 21.16 15.30
CA ASP A 243 -4.00 21.83 15.82
C ASP A 243 -5.00 20.83 16.43
N TYR A 244 -4.57 19.61 16.75
CA TYR A 244 -5.36 18.65 17.51
C TYR A 244 -4.48 17.64 18.26
N VAL A 245 -5.11 16.94 19.20
CA VAL A 245 -4.55 15.79 19.93
C VAL A 245 -5.53 14.62 19.91
N TYR A 246 -5.01 13.41 20.12
CA TYR A 246 -5.81 12.22 20.35
C TYR A 246 -5.84 11.90 21.83
N ALA A 247 -7.03 11.89 22.43
CA ALA A 247 -7.25 11.29 23.73
C ALA A 247 -7.54 9.79 23.54
N VAL A 248 -6.55 8.96 23.89
CA VAL A 248 -6.64 7.50 23.79
C VAL A 248 -7.42 6.96 24.99
N PRO A 249 -8.50 6.20 24.78
CA PRO A 249 -9.37 5.75 25.86
C PRO A 249 -8.68 4.72 26.75
N SER A 250 -8.99 4.76 28.05
CA SER A 250 -8.58 3.70 28.99
C SER A 250 -9.44 2.45 28.89
N LYS A 251 -10.73 2.61 28.56
CA LYS A 251 -11.70 1.52 28.38
C LYS A 251 -12.66 1.76 27.23
N ASN A 252 -13.50 2.80 27.34
CA ASN A 252 -14.58 3.09 26.40
C ASN A 252 -14.44 4.50 25.82
N VAL A 253 -14.40 4.60 24.50
CA VAL A 253 -14.22 5.87 23.78
C VAL A 253 -15.37 6.87 24.02
N ASN A 254 -16.59 6.39 24.28
CA ASN A 254 -17.73 7.28 24.58
C ASN A 254 -17.60 7.96 25.94
N ASP A 255 -17.00 7.27 26.92
CA ASP A 255 -16.77 7.85 28.23
C ASP A 255 -15.65 8.88 28.15
N THR A 256 -14.58 8.58 27.41
CA THR A 256 -13.55 9.57 27.07
C THR A 256 -14.12 10.79 26.35
N LEU A 257 -15.03 10.59 25.39
CA LEU A 257 -15.69 11.71 24.67
C LEU A 257 -16.48 12.59 25.63
N LYS A 258 -17.21 12.01 26.58
CA LYS A 258 -17.92 12.75 27.62
C LYS A 258 -16.96 13.52 28.52
N SER A 259 -15.85 12.91 28.94
CA SER A 259 -14.84 13.55 29.80
C SER A 259 -14.20 14.79 29.16
N VAL A 260 -14.14 14.85 27.83
CA VAL A 260 -13.57 16.01 27.11
C VAL A 260 -14.62 17.03 26.63
N GLN A 261 -15.91 16.83 26.94
CA GLN A 261 -16.96 17.77 26.57
C GLN A 261 -16.68 19.16 27.16
N GLY A 262 -16.88 20.19 26.33
CA GLY A 262 -16.62 21.59 26.71
C GLY A 262 -15.14 22.00 26.65
N MET A 263 -14.22 21.11 26.28
CA MET A 263 -12.80 21.44 26.10
C MET A 263 -12.45 21.90 24.67
N GLY A 264 -13.37 21.75 23.72
CA GLY A 264 -13.19 22.09 22.31
C GLY A 264 -14.09 21.24 21.42
N GLU A 265 -13.89 21.35 20.11
CA GLU A 265 -14.52 20.46 19.14
C GLU A 265 -13.89 19.06 19.26
N ALA A 266 -14.72 18.07 19.64
CA ALA A 266 -14.29 16.70 19.89
C ALA A 266 -15.11 15.72 19.04
N SER A 267 -14.44 14.75 18.43
CA SER A 267 -15.09 13.69 17.65
C SER A 267 -14.41 12.34 17.86
N ILE A 268 -15.16 11.26 17.66
CA ILE A 268 -14.60 9.90 17.66
C ILE A 268 -14.08 9.61 16.26
N VAL A 269 -12.83 9.15 16.18
CA VAL A 269 -12.20 8.72 14.93
C VAL A 269 -11.58 7.34 15.10
N ASP A 270 -11.43 6.60 14.01
CA ASP A 270 -10.68 5.35 13.97
C ASP A 270 -9.23 5.63 13.57
N HIS A 271 -8.30 5.03 14.30
CA HIS A 271 -6.87 5.16 14.05
C HIS A 271 -6.22 3.78 14.07
N MET A 272 -5.41 3.45 13.06
CA MET A 272 -4.77 2.14 12.94
C MET A 272 -3.89 1.82 14.14
N GLY A 273 -3.14 2.81 14.65
CA GLY A 273 -2.24 2.58 15.80
C GLY A 273 -2.91 2.63 17.17
N PHE A 274 -4.11 3.20 17.30
CA PHE A 274 -4.74 3.47 18.60
C PHE A 274 -6.15 2.87 18.76
N GLY A 275 -6.73 2.31 17.70
CA GLY A 275 -8.14 1.95 17.65
C GLY A 275 -9.04 3.19 17.63
N GLN A 276 -10.19 3.10 18.29
CA GLN A 276 -11.09 4.25 18.42
C GLN A 276 -10.54 5.25 19.44
N VAL A 277 -10.36 6.49 19.02
CA VAL A 277 -9.84 7.59 19.87
C VAL A 277 -10.72 8.82 19.76
N VAL A 278 -10.61 9.73 20.73
CA VAL A 278 -11.26 11.04 20.64
C VAL A 278 -10.26 12.06 20.09
N LYS A 279 -10.54 12.59 18.91
CA LYS A 279 -9.81 13.70 18.31
C LYS A 279 -10.36 15.01 18.87
N LEU A 280 -9.52 15.78 19.54
CA LEU A 280 -9.87 17.06 20.13
C LEU A 280 -9.07 18.18 19.44
N MET A 281 -9.77 19.13 18.84
CA MET A 281 -9.17 20.29 18.19
C MET A 281 -8.62 21.28 19.23
N GLY A 282 -7.40 21.75 19.00
CA GLY A 282 -6.70 22.75 19.81
C GLY A 282 -5.18 22.52 19.85
N TYR A 283 -4.46 23.50 20.40
CA TYR A 283 -2.99 23.44 20.49
C TYR A 283 -2.55 22.36 21.50
N PRO A 284 -1.66 21.43 21.13
CA PRO A 284 -1.26 20.29 21.97
C PRO A 284 -0.80 20.69 23.37
N ASP A 285 0.03 21.73 23.49
CA ASP A 285 0.61 22.15 24.77
C ASP A 285 -0.46 22.63 25.78
N SER A 286 -1.55 23.24 25.30
CA SER A 286 -2.62 23.75 26.16
C SER A 286 -3.60 22.66 26.59
N LEU A 287 -3.75 21.61 25.78
CA LEU A 287 -4.71 20.52 26.02
C LEU A 287 -4.09 19.38 26.84
N ARG A 288 -2.82 19.04 26.61
CA ARG A 288 -2.18 17.84 27.13
C ARG A 288 -2.26 17.71 28.66
N SER A 289 -1.84 18.75 29.38
CA SER A 289 -1.81 18.75 30.85
C SER A 289 -3.19 18.64 31.50
N ARG A 290 -4.25 19.05 30.80
CA ARG A 290 -5.64 18.92 31.24
C ARG A 290 -6.17 17.53 30.97
N LEU A 291 -5.93 17.01 29.76
CA LEU A 291 -6.40 15.70 29.32
C LEU A 291 -5.77 14.53 30.09
N GLU A 292 -4.48 14.61 30.41
CA GLU A 292 -3.76 13.56 31.16
C GLU A 292 -4.32 13.35 32.58
N LYS A 293 -5.09 14.30 33.12
CA LYS A 293 -5.72 14.22 34.44
C LYS A 293 -7.15 13.68 34.40
N LEU A 294 -7.73 13.51 33.21
CA LEU A 294 -9.12 13.10 33.07
C LEU A 294 -9.30 11.60 33.29
N GLU A 295 -10.31 11.26 34.08
CA GLU A 295 -10.78 9.88 34.16
C GLU A 295 -11.29 9.44 32.78
N GLY A 296 -10.80 8.29 32.32
CA GLY A 296 -11.12 7.75 31.00
C GLY A 296 -10.09 8.03 29.90
N VAL A 297 -9.08 8.87 30.14
CA VAL A 297 -7.95 9.08 29.22
C VAL A 297 -6.76 8.24 29.71
N LYS A 298 -6.28 7.30 28.88
CA LYS A 298 -5.08 6.51 29.18
C LYS A 298 -3.81 7.24 28.77
N TYR A 299 -3.87 7.90 27.62
CA TYR A 299 -2.73 8.50 26.97
C TYR A 299 -3.18 9.63 26.05
N VAL A 300 -2.37 10.67 25.91
CA VAL A 300 -2.60 11.79 24.99
C VAL A 300 -1.54 11.76 23.91
N ALA A 301 -1.95 11.36 22.69
CA ALA A 301 -1.10 11.36 21.51
C ALA A 301 -1.17 12.71 20.80
N ASN A 302 -0.05 13.15 20.23
CA ASN A 302 -0.05 14.29 19.32
C ASN A 302 -0.58 13.90 17.91
N SER A 303 -0.72 14.88 17.02
CA SER A 303 -1.28 14.68 15.67
C SER A 303 -0.41 13.90 14.68
N VAL A 304 0.82 13.51 15.06
CA VAL A 304 1.75 12.75 14.20
C VAL A 304 2.14 11.39 14.78
N GLU A 305 1.80 11.14 16.05
CA GLU A 305 2.20 9.92 16.74
C GLU A 305 1.48 8.68 16.20
N SER A 306 2.23 7.58 16.08
CA SER A 306 1.76 6.30 15.54
C SER A 306 1.16 6.37 14.13
N LYS A 307 1.51 7.42 13.36
CA LYS A 307 1.10 7.56 11.96
C LYS A 307 2.10 6.91 11.02
N ILE A 308 1.57 6.34 9.95
CA ILE A 308 2.36 5.74 8.87
C ILE A 308 2.76 6.84 7.90
N GLU A 309 4.06 6.94 7.64
CA GLU A 309 4.58 7.88 6.66
C GLU A 309 4.29 7.42 5.22
N LEU A 310 3.78 8.35 4.40
CA LEU A 310 3.56 8.21 2.97
C LEU A 310 4.49 9.14 2.20
N GLY A 311 4.78 8.81 0.95
CA GLY A 311 5.60 9.62 0.09
C GLY A 311 6.61 8.82 -0.72
N LEU A 312 7.56 9.55 -1.30
CA LEU A 312 8.75 9.00 -1.93
C LEU A 312 9.84 8.79 -0.87
N PHE A 313 10.39 7.59 -0.79
CA PHE A 313 11.41 7.18 0.18
C PHE A 313 12.79 7.02 -0.44
N GLU A 314 12.85 6.70 -1.73
CA GLU A 314 14.08 6.53 -2.48
C GLU A 314 13.84 6.85 -3.96
N LYS A 315 14.76 7.60 -4.57
CA LYS A 315 14.83 7.83 -6.02
C LYS A 315 16.26 8.14 -6.39
N ASN A 316 16.97 7.15 -6.91
CA ASN A 316 18.34 7.28 -7.36
C ASN A 316 18.50 6.67 -8.76
N ASN A 317 19.39 7.26 -9.55
CA ASN A 317 19.73 6.70 -10.86
C ASN A 317 20.98 5.85 -10.69
N ARG A 318 20.84 4.54 -10.91
CA ARG A 318 21.97 3.62 -11.03
C ARG A 318 21.73 2.67 -12.19
N PRO A 319 22.79 2.20 -12.88
CA PRO A 319 22.63 1.31 -14.03
C PRO A 319 21.71 0.13 -13.71
N GLU A 320 20.80 -0.17 -14.63
CA GLU A 320 19.99 -1.37 -14.49
C GLU A 320 20.82 -2.63 -14.81
N LEU A 321 20.33 -3.80 -14.38
CA LEU A 321 21.03 -5.06 -14.62
C LEU A 321 21.27 -5.30 -16.11
N THR A 322 20.26 -5.03 -16.94
CA THR A 322 20.30 -5.31 -18.38
C THR A 322 21.42 -4.53 -19.06
N ASP A 323 21.57 -3.25 -18.74
CA ASP A 323 22.64 -2.40 -19.27
C ASP A 323 24.01 -2.85 -18.76
N SER A 324 24.10 -3.17 -17.47
CA SER A 324 25.34 -3.66 -16.86
C SER A 324 25.79 -4.98 -17.51
N LEU A 325 24.87 -5.90 -17.79
CA LEU A 325 25.15 -7.16 -18.47
C LEU A 325 25.59 -6.96 -19.92
N ARG A 326 24.90 -6.08 -20.67
CA ARG A 326 25.29 -5.74 -22.05
C ARG A 326 26.72 -5.18 -22.10
N ASP A 327 27.07 -4.31 -21.17
CA ASP A 327 28.42 -3.73 -21.11
C ASP A 327 29.50 -4.75 -20.69
N ILE A 328 29.17 -5.71 -19.81
CA ILE A 328 30.06 -6.84 -19.49
C ILE A 328 30.29 -7.72 -20.73
N ILE A 329 29.23 -8.06 -21.46
CA ILE A 329 29.31 -8.90 -22.67
C ILE A 329 30.17 -8.20 -23.73
N ARG A 330 29.96 -6.90 -23.97
CA ARG A 330 30.76 -6.11 -24.91
C ARG A 330 32.25 -6.14 -24.55
N ARG A 331 32.60 -5.88 -23.28
CA ARG A 331 34.00 -5.90 -22.81
C ARG A 331 34.66 -7.27 -22.93
N ALA A 332 33.90 -8.35 -22.71
CA ALA A 332 34.40 -9.71 -22.89
C ALA A 332 34.77 -9.98 -24.36
N GLN A 333 33.93 -9.54 -25.31
CA GLN A 333 34.17 -9.70 -26.75
C GLN A 333 35.37 -8.88 -27.24
N GLU A 334 35.60 -7.68 -26.68
CA GLU A 334 36.75 -6.83 -27.01
C GLU A 334 38.07 -7.41 -26.49
N ALA A 335 38.07 -8.16 -25.38
CA ALA A 335 39.28 -8.77 -24.82
C ALA A 335 39.74 -10.05 -25.55
N GLU A 336 38.88 -10.63 -26.39
CA GLU A 336 39.17 -11.82 -27.20
C GLU A 336 39.73 -11.49 -28.61
N GLN A 337 39.80 -10.20 -28.97
CA GLN A 337 40.36 -9.69 -30.23
C GLN A 337 41.80 -9.20 -30.05
#